data_AF-A0A5H8S2N6-F1
#
_entry.id   AF-A0A5H8S2N6-F1
#
_cell.length_a   1.000
_cell.length_b   1.000
_cell.length_c   1.000
_cell.angle_alpha   90.00
_cell.angle_beta   90.00
_cell.angle_gamma   90.00
#
_symmetry.space_group_name_H-M   'P 1'
#
loop_
_entity.id
_entity.type
_entity.pdbx_description
1 polymer ?
#
loop_
_entity_poly.entity_id
_entity_poly.type
_entity_poly.pdbx_seq_one_letter_code
_entity_poly.pdbx_strand_id
1 'polypeptide(L)'
;MKKFVANVTIMTIFGLSSIVAFAQQGNTGKVTFSGDVVESPCNLAPGQDGTDIKVPFGQLSMARLNDGKVFTKDFHINLQDCDLGNKKAQITFSSTDLITGKNLLGTRGSATGLGLGLSGIVFNTPANVPLLPKGDNTLTYTVTAQRVDNGKAVTAGTFQSIANFLISYQ
;
A
#
# COMPACT_ATOMS: atom_id res chain seq x y z
N MET A 1 40.49 96.36 -13.60
CA MET A 1 40.29 96.29 -15.08
C MET A 1 40.98 95.01 -15.51
N LYS A 2 40.43 94.01 -16.19
CA LYS A 2 39.24 93.87 -17.03
C LYS A 2 38.89 92.36 -16.99
N LYS A 3 37.59 92.09 -16.86
CA LYS A 3 36.93 90.77 -16.90
C LYS A 3 37.35 89.98 -18.14
N PHE A 4 37.31 88.65 -18.12
CA PHE A 4 36.69 87.89 -19.23
C PHE A 4 36.36 86.45 -18.81
N VAL A 5 35.09 86.11 -19.00
CA VAL A 5 34.46 84.80 -18.90
C VAL A 5 34.75 84.03 -20.19
N ALA A 6 34.95 82.71 -20.12
CA ALA A 6 34.80 81.83 -21.27
C ALA A 6 34.19 80.49 -20.84
N ASN A 7 32.98 80.25 -21.32
CA ASN A 7 32.26 78.97 -21.27
C ASN A 7 32.93 77.95 -22.18
N VAL A 8 33.12 76.71 -21.71
CA VAL A 8 33.36 75.52 -22.55
C VAL A 8 32.57 74.32 -22.02
N THR A 9 31.34 74.20 -22.50
CA THR A 9 30.75 73.08 -23.26
C THR A 9 31.29 71.63 -23.09
N ILE A 10 30.38 70.75 -22.65
CA ILE A 10 30.18 69.30 -22.95
C ILE A 10 31.16 68.25 -22.40
N MET A 11 30.67 67.40 -21.47
CA MET A 11 30.62 65.95 -21.68
C MET A 11 29.61 65.26 -20.75
N THR A 12 28.65 64.60 -21.38
CA THR A 12 27.64 63.68 -20.86
C THR A 12 28.29 62.44 -20.25
N ILE A 13 27.94 62.07 -19.02
CA ILE A 13 27.89 60.67 -18.59
C ILE A 13 26.59 60.44 -17.82
N PHE A 14 25.62 59.86 -18.51
CA PHE A 14 24.46 59.21 -17.90
C PHE A 14 24.97 58.01 -17.09
N GLY A 15 25.13 58.17 -15.79
CA GLY A 15 25.29 57.04 -14.88
C GLY A 15 23.93 56.43 -14.59
N LEU A 16 23.41 55.58 -15.48
CA LEU A 16 22.35 54.64 -15.09
C LEU A 16 22.98 53.69 -14.06
N SER A 17 22.73 53.94 -12.78
CA SER A 17 22.90 52.92 -11.75
C SER A 17 21.92 51.81 -12.07
N SER A 18 22.40 50.80 -12.80
CA SER A 18 21.74 49.52 -13.00
C SER A 18 21.48 48.93 -11.62
N ILE A 19 20.25 49.12 -11.12
CA ILE A 19 19.72 48.30 -10.04
C ILE A 19 19.71 46.89 -10.62
N VAL A 20 20.73 46.09 -10.27
CA VAL A 20 20.71 44.66 -10.50
C VAL A 20 19.55 44.13 -9.66
N ALA A 21 18.42 43.88 -10.32
CA ALA A 21 17.39 43.04 -9.75
C ALA A 21 18.05 41.67 -9.57
N PHE A 22 18.47 41.36 -8.34
CA PHE A 22 18.80 39.98 -7.98
C PHE A 22 17.50 39.18 -8.12
N ALA A 23 17.27 38.63 -9.30
CA ALA A 23 16.34 37.53 -9.45
C ALA A 23 16.83 36.46 -8.48
N GLN A 24 16.01 36.16 -7.47
CA GLN A 24 16.23 35.02 -6.58
C GLN A 24 16.31 33.76 -7.46
N GLN A 25 17.52 33.31 -7.76
CA GLN A 25 17.77 32.08 -8.48
C GLN A 25 17.68 30.93 -7.48
N GLY A 26 16.58 30.18 -7.56
CA GLY A 26 16.35 29.02 -6.72
C GLY A 26 15.48 27.98 -7.44
N ASN A 27 15.58 26.73 -7.00
CA ASN A 27 14.70 25.66 -7.46
C ASN A 27 13.38 25.76 -6.70
N THR A 28 12.27 25.93 -7.41
CA THR A 28 10.93 25.88 -6.83
C THR A 28 10.32 24.51 -7.06
N GLY A 29 9.58 24.01 -6.08
CA GLY A 29 8.93 22.71 -6.15
C GLY A 29 7.65 22.70 -5.33
N LYS A 30 6.74 21.79 -5.65
CA LYS A 30 5.50 21.56 -4.91
C LYS A 30 5.58 20.21 -4.21
N VAL A 31 5.40 20.20 -2.89
CA VAL A 31 5.16 18.97 -2.12
C VAL A 31 3.67 18.88 -1.85
N THR A 32 3.09 17.70 -2.03
CA THR A 32 1.68 17.43 -1.71
C THR A 32 1.65 16.31 -0.68
N PHE A 33 0.93 16.54 0.41
CA PHE A 33 0.71 15.59 1.49
C PHE A 33 -0.74 15.13 1.45
N SER A 34 -0.97 13.83 1.59
CA SER A 34 -2.31 13.22 1.59
C SER A 34 -2.33 12.05 2.56
N GLY A 35 -3.50 11.78 3.12
CA GLY A 35 -3.78 10.65 3.99
C GLY A 35 -5.22 10.71 4.46
N ASP A 36 -5.67 9.63 5.09
CA ASP A 36 -7.02 9.50 5.64
C ASP A 36 -6.96 9.41 7.18
N VAL A 37 -7.93 10.04 7.85
CA VAL A 37 -8.10 9.92 9.31
C VAL A 37 -9.38 9.13 9.55
N VAL A 38 -9.24 7.98 10.21
CA VAL A 38 -10.34 7.08 10.55
C VAL A 38 -10.47 6.94 12.06
N GLU A 39 -11.67 6.60 12.54
CA GLU A 39 -11.92 6.34 13.96
C GLU A 39 -11.40 4.95 14.35
N SER A 40 -10.08 4.80 14.41
CA SER A 40 -9.37 3.56 14.78
C SER A 40 -8.40 3.82 15.94
N PRO A 41 -8.30 2.90 16.92
CA PRO A 41 -7.30 2.99 18.00
C PRO A 41 -5.87 2.69 17.54
N CYS A 42 -5.67 2.25 16.30
CA CYS A 42 -4.36 1.99 15.69
C CYS A 42 -4.26 2.68 14.33
N ASN A 43 -3.06 3.14 13.97
CA ASN A 43 -2.74 3.54 12.61
C ASN A 43 -2.46 2.29 11.78
N LEU A 44 -2.99 2.21 10.57
CA LEU A 44 -2.56 1.19 9.61
C LEU A 44 -1.31 1.71 8.90
N ALA A 45 -0.25 0.91 8.82
CA ALA A 45 1.01 1.37 8.27
C ALA A 45 0.83 1.90 6.83
N PRO A 46 1.52 3.00 6.45
CA PRO A 46 1.38 3.58 5.12
C PRO A 46 1.61 2.57 3.99
N GLY A 47 0.75 2.58 2.97
CA GLY A 47 0.80 1.61 1.87
C GLY A 47 0.12 0.28 2.20
N GLN A 48 -0.56 0.19 3.34
CA GLN A 48 -1.48 -0.90 3.68
C GLN A 48 -2.92 -0.38 3.88
N ASP A 49 -3.07 0.94 4.00
CA ASP A 49 -4.31 1.71 4.02
C ASP A 49 -4.89 1.82 2.60
N GLY A 50 -5.88 0.97 2.29
CA GLY A 50 -6.57 0.98 0.99
C GLY A 50 -5.68 0.70 -0.22
N THR A 51 -4.39 0.42 -0.01
CA THR A 51 -3.40 0.10 -1.03
C THR A 51 -3.19 -1.41 -1.01
N ASP A 52 -3.39 -2.06 -2.16
CA ASP A 52 -3.33 -3.53 -2.29
C ASP A 52 -2.07 -4.12 -1.63
N ILE A 53 -2.22 -4.89 -0.54
CA ILE A 53 -1.15 -5.75 -0.03
C ILE A 53 -0.94 -6.86 -1.06
N LYS A 54 0.10 -6.72 -1.89
CA LYS A 54 0.41 -7.70 -2.94
C LYS A 54 1.19 -8.88 -2.37
N VAL A 55 0.69 -10.08 -2.57
CA VAL A 55 1.35 -11.34 -2.18
C VAL A 55 1.81 -12.09 -3.44
N PRO A 56 3.04 -11.87 -3.94
CA PRO A 56 3.50 -12.47 -5.18
C PRO A 56 3.88 -13.95 -4.98
N PHE A 57 3.08 -14.84 -5.56
CA PHE A 57 3.39 -16.27 -5.64
C PHE A 57 4.43 -16.61 -6.72
N GLY A 58 4.65 -15.71 -7.69
CA GLY A 58 5.53 -15.97 -8.83
C GLY A 58 4.96 -17.09 -9.72
N GLN A 59 5.84 -17.98 -10.19
CA GLN A 59 5.44 -19.15 -10.98
C GLN A 59 5.25 -20.38 -10.09
N LEU A 60 4.07 -20.98 -10.15
CA LEU A 60 3.76 -22.23 -9.47
C LEU A 60 3.80 -23.39 -10.46
N SER A 61 4.40 -24.52 -10.05
CA SER A 61 4.45 -25.72 -10.89
C SER A 61 3.09 -26.41 -10.91
N MET A 62 2.47 -26.46 -12.09
CA MET A 62 1.21 -27.17 -12.34
C MET A 62 1.30 -28.65 -11.95
N ALA A 63 2.39 -29.33 -12.30
CA ALA A 63 2.59 -30.75 -11.97
C ALA A 63 2.57 -30.96 -10.44
N ARG A 64 3.28 -30.11 -9.69
CA ARG A 64 3.32 -30.20 -8.22
C ARG A 64 1.97 -29.91 -7.58
N LEU A 65 1.22 -28.92 -8.10
CA LEU A 65 -0.15 -28.64 -7.64
C LEU A 65 -1.07 -29.84 -7.89
N ASN A 66 -0.93 -30.51 -9.04
CA ASN A 66 -1.70 -31.71 -9.38
C ASN A 66 -1.32 -32.93 -8.53
N ASP A 67 -0.07 -33.02 -8.07
CA ASP A 67 0.40 -33.99 -7.05
C ASP A 67 -0.08 -33.67 -5.63
N GLY A 68 -0.86 -32.59 -5.44
CA GLY A 68 -1.40 -32.18 -4.14
C GLY A 68 -0.46 -31.29 -3.30
N LYS A 69 0.62 -30.76 -3.89
CA LYS A 69 1.47 -29.78 -3.18
C LYS A 69 0.68 -28.52 -2.88
N VAL A 70 0.75 -28.07 -1.63
CA VAL A 70 0.31 -26.74 -1.20
C VAL A 70 1.52 -25.80 -1.21
N PHE A 71 1.39 -24.68 -1.91
CA PHE A 71 2.38 -23.59 -1.90
C PHE A 71 1.93 -22.53 -0.90
N THR A 72 2.89 -21.89 -0.22
CA THR A 72 2.59 -20.89 0.80
C THR A 72 3.39 -19.61 0.60
N LYS A 73 2.79 -18.48 0.99
CA LYS A 73 3.43 -17.18 1.06
C LYS A 73 2.87 -16.41 2.24
N ASP A 74 3.76 -15.76 2.98
CA ASP A 74 3.37 -14.94 4.12
C ASP A 74 3.19 -13.49 3.68
N PHE A 75 2.28 -12.80 4.36
CA PHE A 75 2.15 -11.36 4.32
C PHE A 75 1.87 -10.84 5.73
N HIS A 76 2.10 -9.54 5.89
CA HIS A 76 1.97 -8.87 7.18
C HIS A 76 0.99 -7.71 7.08
N ILE A 77 0.22 -7.50 8.14
CA ILE A 77 -0.54 -6.28 8.38
C ILE A 77 0.08 -5.62 9.61
N ASN A 78 0.64 -4.43 9.42
CA ASN A 78 1.32 -3.68 10.46
C ASN A 78 0.41 -2.56 10.96
N LEU A 79 0.14 -2.59 12.26
CA LEU A 79 -0.59 -1.58 12.99
C LEU A 79 0.42 -0.80 13.83
N GLN A 80 0.45 0.52 13.68
CA GLN A 80 1.39 1.42 14.34
C GLN A 80 0.67 2.28 15.37
N ASP A 81 1.40 2.69 16.40
CA ASP A 81 0.95 3.65 17.42
C ASP A 81 -0.43 3.30 18.02
N CYS A 82 -0.67 2.02 18.32
CA CYS A 82 -1.94 1.61 18.90
C CYS A 82 -2.12 2.14 20.33
N ASP A 83 -3.34 2.53 20.69
CA ASP A 83 -3.83 2.64 22.06
C ASP A 83 -5.25 2.06 22.16
N LEU A 84 -5.33 0.76 22.46
CA LEU A 84 -6.58 -0.01 22.50
C LEU A 84 -7.34 0.16 23.82
N GLY A 85 -6.68 0.65 24.89
CA GLY A 85 -7.21 0.57 26.25
C GLY A 85 -7.58 -0.87 26.63
N ASN A 86 -8.87 -1.12 26.88
CA ASN A 86 -9.40 -2.45 27.21
C ASN A 86 -10.10 -3.14 26.03
N LYS A 87 -10.07 -2.54 24.83
CA LYS A 87 -10.74 -3.08 23.65
C LYS A 87 -10.04 -4.35 23.14
N LYS A 88 -10.81 -5.25 22.57
CA LYS A 88 -10.34 -6.43 21.82
C LYS A 88 -10.45 -6.15 20.32
N ALA A 89 -9.56 -6.76 19.55
CA ALA A 89 -9.59 -6.67 18.10
C ALA A 89 -10.05 -7.98 17.47
N GLN A 90 -10.83 -7.87 16.41
CA GLN A 90 -11.16 -8.97 15.51
C GLN A 90 -10.83 -8.57 14.08
N ILE A 91 -10.36 -9.54 13.30
CA ILE A 91 -10.14 -9.37 11.86
C ILE A 91 -11.13 -10.24 11.09
N THR A 92 -11.67 -9.71 10.01
CA THR A 92 -12.48 -10.46 9.05
C THR A 92 -11.86 -10.30 7.68
N PHE A 93 -11.49 -11.42 7.04
CA PHE A 93 -11.14 -11.44 5.62
C PHE A 93 -12.39 -11.78 4.80
N SER A 94 -12.78 -10.93 3.86
CA SER A 94 -13.98 -11.12 3.05
C SER A 94 -13.68 -11.15 1.55
N SER A 95 -14.41 -11.98 0.81
CA SER A 95 -14.32 -12.05 -0.64
C SER A 95 -15.61 -12.60 -1.23
N THR A 96 -15.99 -12.08 -2.40
CA THR A 96 -17.13 -12.57 -3.18
C THR A 96 -16.78 -13.80 -4.03
N ASP A 97 -15.49 -14.08 -4.22
CA ASP A 97 -15.01 -15.17 -5.05
C ASP A 97 -14.83 -16.48 -4.26
N LEU A 98 -15.47 -16.61 -3.09
CA LEU A 98 -15.40 -17.82 -2.27
C LEU A 98 -16.03 -19.01 -3.00
N ILE A 99 -15.31 -20.13 -3.08
CA ILE A 99 -15.79 -21.34 -3.74
C ILE A 99 -16.83 -22.02 -2.86
N THR A 100 -18.02 -22.27 -3.42
CA THR A 100 -19.14 -22.89 -2.70
C THR A 100 -18.73 -24.18 -1.98
N GLY A 101 -19.02 -24.26 -0.69
CA GLY A 101 -18.72 -25.41 0.15
C GLY A 101 -17.24 -25.55 0.54
N LYS A 102 -16.41 -24.53 0.28
CA LYS A 102 -14.97 -24.54 0.60
C LYS A 102 -14.54 -23.22 1.22
N ASN A 103 -13.50 -23.28 2.05
CA ASN A 103 -12.80 -22.09 2.56
C ASN A 103 -11.61 -21.73 1.65
N LEU A 104 -11.87 -21.63 0.35
CA LEU A 104 -10.89 -21.28 -0.67
C LEU A 104 -11.49 -20.24 -1.61
N LEU A 105 -10.70 -19.25 -1.99
CA LEU A 105 -11.05 -18.27 -3.00
C LEU A 105 -10.78 -18.83 -4.39
N GLY A 106 -11.71 -18.60 -5.30
CA GLY A 106 -11.52 -18.77 -6.72
C GLY A 106 -10.49 -17.79 -7.25
N THR A 107 -9.88 -18.15 -8.36
CA THR A 107 -8.91 -17.30 -9.05
C THR A 107 -9.48 -16.81 -10.38
N ARG A 108 -9.19 -15.56 -10.72
CA ARG A 108 -9.43 -14.95 -12.03
C ARG A 108 -8.15 -15.05 -12.87
N GLY A 109 -8.29 -15.36 -14.17
CA GLY A 109 -7.16 -15.56 -15.08
C GLY A 109 -7.35 -16.78 -15.98
N SER A 110 -6.31 -17.20 -16.70
CA SER A 110 -6.37 -18.35 -17.60
C SER A 110 -6.10 -19.69 -16.93
N ALA A 111 -5.47 -19.71 -15.75
CA ALA A 111 -5.32 -20.92 -14.96
C ALA A 111 -6.67 -21.31 -14.33
N THR A 112 -6.98 -22.60 -14.33
CA THR A 112 -8.20 -23.15 -13.72
C THR A 112 -7.84 -24.24 -12.72
N GLY A 113 -8.75 -24.56 -11.79
CA GLY A 113 -8.56 -25.63 -10.80
C GLY A 113 -7.67 -25.25 -9.60
N LEU A 114 -7.17 -24.02 -9.56
CA LEU A 114 -6.42 -23.44 -8.44
C LEU A 114 -7.36 -22.66 -7.51
N GLY A 115 -7.11 -22.74 -6.20
CA GLY A 115 -7.77 -21.93 -5.19
C GLY A 115 -6.78 -21.41 -4.16
N LEU A 116 -7.08 -20.24 -3.59
CA LEU A 116 -6.26 -19.62 -2.54
C LEU A 116 -6.95 -19.70 -1.17
N GLY A 117 -6.20 -20.06 -0.13
CA GLY A 117 -6.68 -20.09 1.25
C GLY A 117 -5.87 -19.16 2.16
N LEU A 118 -6.37 -18.95 3.37
CA LEU A 118 -5.62 -18.32 4.46
C LEU A 118 -5.53 -19.32 5.61
N SER A 119 -4.30 -19.63 6.05
CA SER A 119 -4.07 -20.55 7.16
C SER A 119 -4.67 -19.98 8.45
N GLY A 120 -5.48 -20.77 9.16
CA GLY A 120 -6.11 -20.38 10.43
C GLY A 120 -7.24 -19.36 10.31
N ILE A 121 -7.65 -18.98 9.09
CA ILE A 121 -8.70 -18.00 8.85
C ILE A 121 -9.83 -18.62 8.05
N VAL A 122 -11.06 -18.38 8.49
CA VAL A 122 -12.28 -18.69 7.73
C VAL A 122 -12.78 -17.39 7.09
N PHE A 123 -12.88 -17.38 5.76
CA PHE A 123 -13.36 -16.20 5.04
C PHE A 123 -14.79 -15.86 5.45
N ASN A 124 -15.11 -14.57 5.43
CA ASN A 124 -16.39 -13.98 5.84
C ASN A 124 -16.77 -14.27 7.30
N THR A 125 -15.82 -14.71 8.13
CA THR A 125 -16.04 -14.96 9.56
C THR A 125 -15.04 -14.14 10.39
N PRO A 126 -15.49 -13.44 11.44
CA PRO A 126 -14.59 -12.74 12.35
C PRO A 126 -13.68 -13.71 13.12
N ALA A 127 -12.39 -13.39 13.18
CA ALA A 127 -11.39 -14.09 13.97
C ALA A 127 -10.78 -13.14 15.01
N ASN A 128 -10.63 -13.60 16.25
CA ASN A 128 -9.98 -12.83 17.30
C ASN A 128 -8.49 -12.64 16.99
N VAL A 129 -8.00 -11.42 17.19
CA VAL A 129 -6.59 -11.09 17.00
C VAL A 129 -6.01 -10.54 18.30
N PRO A 130 -5.04 -11.23 18.91
CA PRO A 130 -4.36 -10.70 20.07
C PRO A 130 -3.46 -9.54 19.64
N LEU A 131 -3.76 -8.34 20.15
CA LEU A 131 -2.94 -7.15 19.98
C LEU A 131 -2.38 -6.71 21.32
N LEU A 132 -1.19 -6.14 21.30
CA LEU A 132 -0.63 -5.35 22.39
C LEU A 132 -1.50 -4.10 22.58
N PRO A 133 -1.95 -3.81 23.83
CA PRO A 133 -2.80 -2.65 24.10
C PRO A 133 -2.18 -1.31 23.70
N LYS A 134 -0.85 -1.20 23.72
CA LYS A 134 -0.11 -0.01 23.32
C LYS A 134 1.09 -0.35 22.44
N GLY A 135 1.37 0.53 21.49
CA GLY A 135 2.51 0.44 20.58
C GLY A 135 2.21 -0.33 19.29
N ASP A 136 3.26 -0.83 18.65
CA ASP A 136 3.16 -1.44 17.34
C ASP A 136 2.78 -2.92 17.40
N ASN A 137 2.02 -3.36 16.42
CA ASN A 137 1.59 -4.74 16.26
C ASN A 137 1.81 -5.21 14.81
N THR A 138 2.36 -6.41 14.65
CA THR A 138 2.51 -7.06 13.34
C THR A 138 1.70 -8.34 13.31
N LEU A 139 0.70 -8.36 12.44
CA LEU A 139 -0.13 -9.54 12.18
C LEU A 139 0.43 -10.29 10.99
N THR A 140 0.76 -11.57 11.18
CA THR A 140 1.31 -12.42 10.11
C THR A 140 0.28 -13.44 9.67
N TYR A 141 0.07 -13.51 8.36
CA TYR A 141 -0.86 -14.45 7.74
C TYR A 141 -0.16 -15.23 6.63
N THR A 142 -0.48 -16.51 6.51
CA THR A 142 0.02 -17.38 5.45
C THR A 142 -1.08 -17.64 4.44
N VAL A 143 -0.88 -17.17 3.21
CA VAL A 143 -1.71 -17.54 2.05
C VAL A 143 -1.28 -18.92 1.58
N THR A 144 -2.25 -19.77 1.26
CA THR A 144 -2.02 -21.07 0.62
C THR A 144 -2.51 -21.02 -0.82
N ALA A 145 -1.78 -21.66 -1.73
CA ALA A 145 -2.19 -21.90 -3.11
C ALA A 145 -2.20 -23.40 -3.36
N GLN A 146 -3.37 -23.93 -3.69
CA GLN A 146 -3.59 -25.37 -3.81
C GLN A 146 -4.67 -25.71 -4.82
N ARG A 147 -4.65 -26.95 -5.27
CA ARG A 147 -5.72 -27.52 -6.09
C ARG A 147 -7.05 -27.46 -5.34
N VAL A 148 -8.12 -27.03 -6.02
CA VAL A 148 -9.46 -26.90 -5.42
C VAL A 148 -10.05 -28.26 -5.07
N ASP A 149 -9.92 -29.24 -5.98
CA ASP A 149 -10.52 -30.57 -5.85
C ASP A 149 -9.73 -31.65 -6.59
N ASN A 150 -9.72 -32.87 -6.02
CA ASN A 150 -9.16 -34.06 -6.65
C ASN A 150 -9.88 -34.51 -7.94
N GLY A 151 -11.03 -33.92 -8.27
CA GLY A 151 -11.74 -34.13 -9.54
C GLY A 151 -11.36 -33.14 -10.65
N LYS A 152 -10.68 -32.02 -10.33
CA LYS A 152 -10.33 -30.98 -11.30
C LYS A 152 -8.83 -30.70 -11.26
N ALA A 153 -8.12 -31.01 -12.34
CA ALA A 153 -6.70 -30.69 -12.44
C ALA A 153 -6.48 -29.18 -12.56
N VAL A 154 -5.36 -28.71 -12.04
CA VAL A 154 -4.86 -27.36 -12.28
C VAL A 154 -4.34 -27.27 -13.71
N THR A 155 -4.69 -26.20 -14.42
CA THR A 155 -4.16 -25.88 -15.76
C THR A 155 -3.15 -24.74 -15.71
N ALA A 156 -2.22 -24.72 -16.65
CA ALA A 156 -1.27 -23.61 -16.78
C ALA A 156 -1.99 -22.31 -17.19
N GLY A 157 -1.52 -21.19 -16.65
CA GLY A 157 -2.07 -19.86 -16.96
C GLY A 157 -1.77 -18.85 -15.86
N THR A 158 -2.36 -17.66 -16.01
CA THR A 158 -2.31 -16.60 -14.99
C THR A 158 -3.40 -16.82 -13.96
N PHE A 159 -3.15 -16.35 -12.74
CA PHE A 159 -4.16 -16.35 -11.68
C PHE A 159 -4.01 -15.09 -10.81
N GLN A 160 -5.14 -14.59 -10.33
CA GLN A 160 -5.24 -13.53 -9.33
C GLN A 160 -6.46 -13.80 -8.46
N SER A 161 -6.41 -13.46 -7.19
CA SER A 161 -7.56 -13.48 -6.29
C SER A 161 -7.48 -12.27 -5.37
N ILE A 162 -8.63 -11.80 -4.90
CA ILE A 162 -8.75 -10.60 -4.08
C ILE A 162 -9.58 -10.93 -2.84
N ALA A 163 -9.08 -10.49 -1.69
CA ALA A 163 -9.82 -10.47 -0.43
C ALA A 163 -9.63 -9.10 0.23
N ASN A 164 -10.68 -8.61 0.85
CA ASN A 164 -10.64 -7.44 1.70
C ASN A 164 -10.42 -7.90 3.14
N PHE A 165 -9.86 -7.03 3.98
CA PHE A 165 -9.84 -7.25 5.42
C PHE A 165 -10.50 -6.08 6.14
N LEU A 166 -11.12 -6.36 7.28
CA LEU A 166 -11.66 -5.38 8.20
C LEU A 166 -11.18 -5.73 9.60
N ILE A 167 -10.60 -4.76 10.31
CA ILE A 167 -10.27 -4.89 11.72
C ILE A 167 -11.31 -4.11 12.53
N SER A 168 -12.05 -4.80 13.39
CA SER A 168 -13.02 -4.21 14.31
C SER A 168 -12.49 -4.23 15.73
N TYR A 169 -12.83 -3.19 16.50
CA TYR A 169 -12.41 -3.02 17.89
C TYR A 169 -13.64 -2.96 18.78
N GLN A 170 -13.70 -3.82 19.79
CA GLN A 170 -14.83 -3.99 20.71
C GLN A 170 -14.41 -3.76 22.16
#